data_AF-A0A2N5FS04-F1
#
_entry.id   AF-A0A2N5FS04-F1
#
_cell.length_a   1.000
_cell.length_b   1.000
_cell.length_c   1.000
_cell.angle_alpha   90.00
_cell.angle_beta   90.00
_cell.angle_gamma   90.00
#
_symmetry.space_group_name_H-M   'P 1'
#
loop_
_entity.id
_entity.type
_entity.pdbx_description
1 polymer ?
#
loop_
_entity_poly.entity_id
_entity_poly.type
_entity_poly.pdbx_seq_one_letter_code
_entity_poly.pdbx_strand_id
1 'polypeptide(L)'
;MVAALAEKAKFLERVEACRKIAAVKEPCGIEKAIRHKDKISAVFLMTGNIMSVKNYADLFRKEGLPVFIHIEKIGGLSLNSEGLDFIADYVKPLGIVTTKPGLAAKAKKRRLMVIQRVFMIDSEVYDHVLELGGPDGPDMIEIMPSRLPHIIQSLSEKLLVPVITGGLLTEREHAEESLSCGAAAVTTSNTGIWKEDLSRNGRKNARMPV
;
A
#
# COMPACT_ATOMS: atom_id res chain seq x y z
N MET A 1 -22.05 -1.55 -4.12
CA MET A 1 -21.16 -2.50 -4.83
C MET A 1 -20.38 -1.79 -5.93
N VAL A 2 -21.04 -1.03 -6.81
CA VAL A 2 -20.41 -0.30 -7.94
C VAL A 2 -19.36 0.73 -7.48
N ALA A 3 -19.64 1.52 -6.44
CA ALA A 3 -18.73 2.58 -5.98
C ALA A 3 -17.37 2.07 -5.46
N ALA A 4 -17.35 0.98 -4.68
CA ALA A 4 -16.10 0.39 -4.16
C ALA A 4 -15.24 -0.23 -5.27
N LEU A 5 -15.88 -0.85 -6.29
CA LEU A 5 -15.18 -1.37 -7.46
C LEU A 5 -14.57 -0.23 -8.30
N ALA A 6 -15.30 0.87 -8.47
CA ALA A 6 -14.79 2.05 -9.16
C ALA A 6 -13.60 2.69 -8.41
N GLU A 7 -13.64 2.76 -7.07
CA GLU A 7 -12.54 3.29 -6.27
C GLU A 7 -11.29 2.41 -6.34
N LYS A 8 -11.46 1.08 -6.34
CA LYS A 8 -10.38 0.11 -6.56
C LYS A 8 -9.77 0.26 -7.96
N ALA A 9 -10.58 0.34 -9.01
CA ALA A 9 -10.09 0.54 -10.37
C ALA A 9 -9.29 1.85 -10.50
N LYS A 10 -9.84 2.96 -9.97
CA LYS A 10 -9.16 4.26 -9.92
C LYS A 10 -7.83 4.18 -9.16
N PHE A 11 -7.76 3.43 -8.06
CA PHE A 11 -6.50 3.22 -7.36
C PHE A 11 -5.49 2.52 -8.26
N LEU A 12 -5.85 1.41 -8.92
CA LEU A 12 -4.95 0.66 -9.80
C LEU A 12 -4.44 1.53 -10.97
N GLU A 13 -5.30 2.31 -11.62
CA GLU A 13 -4.91 3.28 -12.66
C GLU A 13 -3.85 4.27 -12.13
N ARG A 14 -4.03 4.78 -10.91
CA ARG A 14 -3.07 5.68 -10.29
C ARG A 14 -1.77 4.98 -9.91
N VAL A 15 -1.80 3.69 -9.57
CA VAL A 15 -0.58 2.90 -9.36
C VAL A 15 0.20 2.79 -10.67
N GLU A 16 -0.46 2.52 -11.79
CA GLU A 16 0.20 2.47 -13.10
C GLU A 16 0.80 3.82 -13.53
N ALA A 17 0.08 4.92 -13.28
CA ALA A 17 0.51 6.26 -13.68
C ALA A 17 1.66 6.80 -12.80
N CYS A 18 1.49 6.78 -11.47
CA CYS A 18 2.41 7.47 -10.56
C CYS A 18 3.49 6.57 -9.95
N ARG A 19 3.20 5.26 -9.79
CA ARG A 19 4.08 4.21 -9.23
C ARG A 19 4.69 4.51 -7.85
N LYS A 20 4.06 5.40 -7.08
CA LYS A 20 4.55 5.88 -5.78
C LYS A 20 3.40 5.97 -4.79
N ILE A 21 3.59 5.46 -3.58
CA ILE A 21 2.61 5.53 -2.49
C ILE A 21 3.25 6.28 -1.32
N ALA A 22 2.57 7.30 -0.81
CA ALA A 22 3.07 8.12 0.28
C ALA A 22 2.83 7.43 1.63
N ALA A 23 3.90 7.07 2.34
CA ALA A 23 3.80 6.58 3.71
C ALA A 23 3.83 7.75 4.71
N VAL A 24 2.66 8.11 5.25
CA VAL A 24 2.49 9.25 6.15
C VAL A 24 2.60 8.77 7.60
N LYS A 25 3.75 9.05 8.23
CA LYS A 25 4.08 8.63 9.60
C LYS A 25 3.74 9.68 10.67
N GLU A 26 3.49 10.91 10.26
CA GLU A 26 3.21 12.04 11.15
C GLU A 26 2.12 12.94 10.55
N PRO A 27 1.32 13.64 11.37
CA PRO A 27 0.25 14.52 10.88
C PRO A 27 0.74 15.59 9.90
N CYS A 28 1.95 16.13 10.08
CA CYS A 28 2.54 17.11 9.17
C CYS A 28 2.73 16.58 7.74
N GLY A 29 2.78 15.25 7.55
CA GLY A 29 2.87 14.61 6.25
C GLY A 29 1.56 14.61 5.46
N ILE A 30 0.42 14.86 6.11
CA ILE A 30 -0.91 14.85 5.48
C ILE A 30 -1.01 15.98 4.44
N GLU A 31 -0.71 17.21 4.84
CA GLU A 31 -0.75 18.37 3.94
C GLU A 31 0.24 18.21 2.77
N LYS A 32 1.42 17.63 3.03
CA LYS A 32 2.43 17.36 2.01
C LYS A 32 1.92 16.33 0.98
N ALA A 33 1.27 15.26 1.43
CA ALA A 33 0.68 14.26 0.54
C ALA A 33 -0.43 14.87 -0.33
N ILE A 34 -1.32 15.69 0.25
CA ILE A 34 -2.39 16.38 -0.49
C ILE A 34 -1.80 17.33 -1.54
N ARG A 35 -0.78 18.13 -1.17
CA ARG A 35 -0.09 19.03 -2.10
C ARG A 35 0.50 18.31 -3.31
N HIS A 36 0.90 17.06 -3.15
CA HIS A 36 1.52 16.24 -4.19
C HIS A 36 0.58 15.14 -4.72
N LYS A 37 -0.74 15.27 -4.52
CA LYS A 37 -1.72 14.23 -4.86
C LYS A 37 -1.69 13.79 -6.32
N ASP A 38 -1.28 14.64 -7.25
CA ASP A 38 -1.20 14.28 -8.68
C ASP A 38 0.04 13.43 -9.02
N LYS A 39 0.99 13.31 -8.09
CA LYS A 39 2.25 12.58 -8.25
C LYS A 39 2.31 11.28 -7.46
N ILE A 40 1.30 10.98 -6.63
CA ILE A 40 1.26 9.78 -5.79
C ILE A 40 -0.02 9.00 -6.04
N SER A 41 0.07 7.68 -6.01
CA SER A 41 -1.04 6.77 -6.30
C SER A 41 -2.05 6.74 -5.17
N ALA A 42 -1.55 6.68 -3.94
CA ALA A 42 -2.34 6.59 -2.71
C ALA A 42 -1.51 7.02 -1.49
N VAL A 43 -2.15 7.01 -0.32
CA VAL A 43 -1.53 7.23 0.98
C VAL A 43 -1.63 5.97 1.84
N PHE A 44 -0.52 5.58 2.45
CA PHE A 44 -0.49 4.68 3.61
C PHE A 44 -0.43 5.53 4.87
N LEU A 45 -1.57 5.64 5.57
CA LEU A 45 -1.66 6.37 6.81
C LEU A 45 -1.15 5.49 7.96
N MET A 46 -0.04 5.91 8.56
CA MET A 46 0.67 5.19 9.62
C MET A 46 0.72 6.00 10.93
N THR A 47 -0.25 6.89 11.14
CA THR A 47 -0.31 7.81 12.26
C THR A 47 -1.75 8.11 12.67
N GLY A 48 -1.92 8.64 13.88
CA GLY A 48 -3.22 8.94 14.46
C GLY A 48 -3.69 7.88 15.46
N ASN A 49 -4.94 8.04 15.87
CA ASN A 49 -5.61 7.21 16.86
C ASN A 49 -7.11 7.13 16.52
N ILE A 50 -7.88 6.35 17.29
CA ILE A 50 -9.32 6.18 17.08
C ILE A 50 -10.12 7.50 17.02
N MET A 51 -9.63 8.58 17.65
CA MET A 51 -10.28 9.89 17.63
C MET A 51 -9.99 10.70 16.36
N SER A 52 -8.85 10.46 15.71
CA SER A 52 -8.34 11.29 14.60
C SER A 52 -8.34 10.59 13.25
N VAL A 53 -8.24 9.25 13.22
CA VAL A 53 -8.08 8.45 12.00
C VAL A 53 -9.21 8.67 10.99
N LYS A 54 -10.45 8.85 11.45
CA LYS A 54 -11.59 9.15 10.58
C LYS A 54 -11.42 10.49 9.87
N ASN A 55 -11.06 11.53 10.62
CA ASN A 55 -10.88 12.87 10.05
C ASN A 55 -9.76 12.90 9.01
N TYR A 56 -8.68 12.18 9.25
CA TYR A 56 -7.59 12.03 8.28
C TYR A 56 -8.02 11.27 7.02
N ALA A 57 -8.74 10.16 7.19
CA ALA A 57 -9.24 9.39 6.05
C ALA A 57 -10.25 10.20 5.21
N ASP A 58 -11.16 10.92 5.86
CA ASP A 58 -12.15 11.79 5.23
C ASP A 58 -11.49 12.91 4.43
N LEU A 59 -10.42 13.50 4.95
CA LEU A 59 -9.67 14.55 4.26
C LEU A 59 -9.06 14.04 2.95
N PHE A 60 -8.37 12.90 2.96
CA PHE A 60 -7.81 12.32 1.73
C PHE A 60 -8.89 11.95 0.72
N ARG A 61 -10.00 11.37 1.20
CA ARG A 61 -11.15 11.03 0.36
C ARG A 61 -11.76 12.26 -0.30
N LYS A 62 -11.93 13.36 0.45
CA LYS A 62 -12.42 14.64 -0.08
C LYS A 62 -11.50 15.19 -1.17
N GLU A 63 -10.20 15.01 -1.02
CA GLU A 63 -9.19 15.41 -2.02
C GLU A 63 -9.08 14.46 -3.21
N GLY A 64 -9.84 13.36 -3.21
CA GLY A 64 -9.86 12.35 -4.27
C GLY A 64 -8.64 11.42 -4.27
N LEU A 65 -7.89 11.36 -3.16
CA LEU A 65 -6.69 10.57 -2.99
C LEU A 65 -6.99 9.28 -2.22
N PRO A 66 -6.79 8.08 -2.81
CA PRO A 66 -7.02 6.82 -2.11
C PRO A 66 -6.18 6.70 -0.83
N VAL A 67 -6.79 6.19 0.24
CA VAL A 67 -6.13 6.03 1.55
C VAL A 67 -6.26 4.60 2.07
N PHE A 68 -5.14 4.06 2.51
CA PHE A 68 -5.04 2.80 3.23
C PHE A 68 -4.60 3.07 4.66
N ILE A 69 -5.23 2.39 5.62
CA ILE A 69 -4.91 2.56 7.03
C ILE A 69 -3.98 1.43 7.47
N HIS A 70 -2.80 1.76 7.98
CA HIS A 70 -1.98 0.77 8.67
C HIS A 70 -2.56 0.55 10.08
N ILE A 71 -3.44 -0.44 10.22
CA ILE A 71 -4.25 -0.63 11.43
C ILE A 71 -3.41 -0.83 12.70
N GLU A 72 -2.23 -1.45 12.57
CA GLU A 72 -1.30 -1.65 13.70
C GLU A 72 -0.56 -0.38 14.15
N LYS A 73 -0.72 0.73 13.41
CA LYS A 73 -0.14 2.05 13.74
C LYS A 73 -1.20 3.06 14.20
N ILE A 74 -2.44 2.64 14.43
CA ILE A 74 -3.50 3.50 14.95
C ILE A 74 -3.62 3.31 16.46
N GLY A 75 -3.31 4.37 17.22
CA GLY A 75 -3.40 4.36 18.68
C GLY A 75 -4.82 4.07 19.18
N GLY A 76 -4.93 3.18 20.16
CA GLY A 76 -6.21 2.81 20.79
C GLY A 76 -7.09 1.87 19.95
N LEU A 77 -6.67 1.46 18.75
CA LEU A 77 -7.41 0.50 17.94
C LEU A 77 -7.12 -0.94 18.38
N SER A 78 -8.15 -1.67 18.76
CA SER A 78 -8.04 -3.11 19.01
C SER A 78 -7.78 -3.88 17.71
N LEU A 79 -6.82 -4.80 17.70
CA LEU A 79 -6.48 -5.62 16.54
C LEU A 79 -7.29 -6.92 16.50
N ASN A 80 -8.61 -6.77 16.56
CA ASN A 80 -9.61 -7.84 16.56
C ASN A 80 -10.72 -7.54 15.53
N SER A 81 -11.82 -8.30 15.58
CA SER A 81 -12.93 -8.12 14.64
C SER A 81 -13.63 -6.76 14.85
N GLU A 82 -13.81 -6.35 16.09
CA GLU A 82 -14.47 -5.09 16.47
C GLU A 82 -13.68 -3.87 16.01
N GLY A 83 -12.35 -3.89 16.11
CA GLY A 83 -11.51 -2.83 15.56
C GLY A 83 -11.53 -2.80 14.03
N LEU A 84 -11.60 -3.96 13.37
CA LEU A 84 -11.80 -4.00 11.92
C LEU A 84 -13.18 -3.47 11.53
N ASP A 85 -14.22 -3.73 12.31
CA ASP A 85 -15.57 -3.22 12.10
C ASP A 85 -15.60 -1.69 12.24
N PHE A 86 -14.90 -1.14 13.24
CA PHE A 86 -14.70 0.30 13.37
C PHE A 86 -14.02 0.89 12.11
N ILE A 87 -12.95 0.24 11.61
CA ILE A 87 -12.27 0.71 10.39
C ILE A 87 -13.20 0.63 9.17
N ALA A 88 -13.90 -0.49 8.98
CA ALA A 88 -14.74 -0.74 7.81
C ALA A 88 -16.00 0.13 7.79
N ASP A 89 -16.66 0.28 8.94
CA ASP A 89 -18.01 0.87 9.01
C ASP A 89 -18.00 2.34 9.39
N TYR A 90 -17.00 2.80 10.14
CA TYR A 90 -16.91 4.18 10.62
C TYR A 90 -15.85 5.00 9.87
N VAL A 91 -14.63 4.47 9.76
CA VAL A 91 -13.52 5.17 9.06
C VAL A 91 -13.68 5.09 7.54
N LYS A 92 -14.09 3.93 7.03
CA LYS A 92 -14.35 3.67 5.59
C LYS A 92 -13.19 4.08 4.67
N PRO A 93 -11.95 3.60 4.89
CA PRO A 93 -10.86 3.79 3.93
C PRO A 93 -11.08 2.90 2.69
N LEU A 94 -10.25 3.06 1.66
CA LEU A 94 -10.24 2.12 0.53
C LEU A 94 -9.80 0.73 0.99
N GLY A 95 -8.83 0.68 1.91
CA GLY A 95 -8.29 -0.56 2.40
C GLY A 95 -7.42 -0.40 3.64
N ILE A 96 -6.75 -1.49 4.00
CA ILE A 96 -5.82 -1.55 5.13
C ILE A 96 -4.45 -2.05 4.70
N VAL A 97 -3.45 -1.69 5.50
CA VAL A 97 -2.14 -2.31 5.54
C VAL A 97 -2.01 -3.07 6.87
N THR A 98 -1.59 -4.33 6.81
CA THR A 98 -1.38 -5.15 8.01
C THR A 98 -0.19 -6.09 7.80
N THR A 99 0.53 -6.40 8.87
CA THR A 99 1.54 -7.48 8.88
C THR A 99 0.94 -8.83 9.29
N LYS A 100 -0.31 -8.86 9.74
CA LYS A 100 -0.98 -10.05 10.27
C LYS A 100 -1.91 -10.72 9.25
N PRO A 101 -1.62 -11.95 8.78
CA PRO A 101 -2.46 -12.68 7.82
C PRO A 101 -3.90 -12.91 8.32
N GLY A 102 -4.08 -13.17 9.62
CA GLY A 102 -5.41 -13.35 10.20
C GLY A 102 -6.31 -12.10 10.10
N LEU A 103 -5.72 -10.89 10.17
CA LEU A 103 -6.47 -9.64 9.98
C LEU A 103 -6.72 -9.36 8.51
N ALA A 104 -5.78 -9.70 7.62
CA ALA A 104 -5.96 -9.61 6.17
C ALA A 104 -7.19 -10.40 5.70
N ALA A 105 -7.30 -11.68 6.09
CA ALA A 105 -8.44 -12.52 5.71
C ALA A 105 -9.79 -11.96 6.22
N LYS A 106 -9.81 -11.41 7.44
CA LYS A 106 -11.02 -10.77 8.00
C LYS A 106 -11.38 -9.48 7.26
N ALA A 107 -10.41 -8.63 6.95
CA ALA A 107 -10.64 -7.38 6.23
C ALA A 107 -11.19 -7.62 4.81
N LYS A 108 -10.71 -8.66 4.10
CA LYS A 108 -11.29 -9.06 2.81
C LYS A 108 -12.78 -9.41 2.91
N LYS A 109 -13.20 -10.14 3.97
CA LYS A 109 -14.62 -10.44 4.20
C LYS A 109 -15.46 -9.16 4.41
N ARG A 110 -14.85 -8.10 4.92
CA ARG A 110 -15.44 -6.76 5.05
C ARG A 110 -15.36 -5.92 3.77
N ARG A 111 -14.88 -6.48 2.66
CA ARG A 111 -14.72 -5.84 1.34
C ARG A 111 -13.76 -4.64 1.36
N LEU A 112 -12.84 -4.60 2.33
CA LEU A 112 -11.71 -3.69 2.30
C LEU A 112 -10.64 -4.27 1.38
N MET A 113 -9.96 -3.41 0.62
CA MET A 113 -8.72 -3.83 -0.02
C MET A 113 -7.67 -4.14 1.04
N VAL A 114 -6.85 -5.15 0.79
CA VAL A 114 -5.84 -5.60 1.73
C VAL A 114 -4.46 -5.55 1.10
N ILE A 115 -3.57 -4.83 1.77
CA ILE A 115 -2.14 -4.83 1.50
C ILE A 115 -1.47 -5.57 2.64
N GLN A 116 -0.99 -6.78 2.35
CA GLN A 116 -0.26 -7.58 3.33
C GLN A 116 1.20 -7.15 3.29
N ARG A 117 1.67 -6.51 4.37
CA ARG A 117 3.06 -6.15 4.53
C ARG A 117 3.84 -7.35 5.06
N VAL A 118 5.00 -7.59 4.47
CA VAL A 118 5.90 -8.67 4.85
C VAL A 118 7.31 -8.11 5.00
N PHE A 119 7.93 -8.38 6.15
CA PHE A 119 9.33 -8.09 6.38
C PHE A 119 10.15 -9.30 5.95
N MET A 120 10.93 -9.14 4.89
CA MET A 120 11.77 -10.20 4.35
C MET A 120 13.02 -10.34 5.23
N ILE A 121 13.06 -11.42 6.01
CA ILE A 121 14.10 -11.68 7.02
C ILE A 121 14.93 -12.89 6.61
N ASP A 122 14.26 -13.95 6.16
CA ASP A 122 14.86 -15.24 5.81
C ASP A 122 14.09 -15.90 4.66
N SER A 123 14.52 -17.12 4.29
CA SER A 123 13.90 -17.92 3.23
C SER A 123 12.53 -18.47 3.61
N GLU A 124 12.24 -18.72 4.89
CA GLU A 124 10.94 -19.24 5.31
C GLU A 124 9.85 -18.19 5.05
N VAL A 125 10.15 -16.92 5.31
CA VAL A 125 9.27 -15.81 4.95
C VAL A 125 9.06 -15.73 3.43
N TYR A 126 10.10 -15.93 2.63
CA TYR A 126 9.99 -15.93 1.18
C TYR A 126 9.04 -17.02 0.67
N ASP A 127 9.18 -18.23 1.18
CA ASP A 127 8.32 -19.36 0.79
C ASP A 127 6.86 -19.11 1.19
N HIS A 128 6.62 -18.57 2.38
CA HIS A 128 5.27 -18.19 2.80
C HIS A 128 4.65 -17.11 1.90
N VAL A 129 5.44 -16.15 1.42
CA VAL A 129 4.93 -15.13 0.48
C VAL A 129 4.45 -15.74 -0.82
N LEU A 130 5.10 -16.79 -1.33
CA LEU A 130 4.65 -17.48 -2.53
C LEU A 130 3.26 -18.11 -2.34
N GLU A 131 2.97 -18.61 -1.14
CA GLU A 131 1.65 -19.16 -0.78
C GLU A 131 0.57 -18.07 -0.69
N LEU A 132 0.94 -16.86 -0.22
CA LEU A 132 0.02 -15.72 -0.12
C LEU A 132 -0.53 -15.26 -1.48
N GLY A 133 0.14 -15.59 -2.59
CA GLY A 133 -0.27 -15.21 -3.94
C GLY A 133 -1.52 -15.89 -4.51
N GLY A 134 -2.16 -16.77 -3.73
CA GLY A 134 -3.35 -17.51 -4.17
C GLY A 134 -4.64 -16.64 -4.31
N PRO A 135 -5.74 -17.22 -4.83
CA PRO A 135 -7.00 -16.49 -5.08
C PRO A 135 -7.61 -15.79 -3.85
N ASP A 136 -7.41 -16.38 -2.67
CA ASP A 136 -7.90 -15.83 -1.41
C ASP A 136 -6.92 -14.86 -0.74
N GLY A 137 -5.75 -14.66 -1.34
CA GLY A 137 -4.67 -13.78 -0.89
C GLY A 137 -5.02 -12.29 -0.85
N PRO A 138 -4.10 -11.45 -0.37
CA PRO A 138 -4.28 -10.00 -0.33
C PRO A 138 -4.39 -9.41 -1.76
N ASP A 139 -4.90 -8.18 -1.86
CA ASP A 139 -4.97 -7.47 -3.14
C ASP A 139 -3.59 -7.02 -3.64
N MET A 140 -2.65 -6.76 -2.72
CA MET A 140 -1.24 -6.49 -3.00
C MET A 140 -0.36 -6.98 -1.85
N ILE A 141 0.90 -7.27 -2.14
CA ILE A 141 1.90 -7.64 -1.12
C ILE A 141 2.96 -6.53 -1.05
N GLU A 142 3.21 -5.99 0.13
CA GLU A 142 4.28 -5.02 0.37
C GLU A 142 5.52 -5.70 0.97
N ILE A 143 6.58 -5.80 0.18
CA ILE A 143 7.87 -6.36 0.64
C ILE A 143 8.72 -5.26 1.24
N MET A 144 9.22 -5.48 2.46
CA MET A 144 10.16 -4.59 3.13
C MET A 144 11.41 -5.36 3.57
N PRO A 145 12.63 -4.79 3.41
CA PRO A 145 12.93 -3.48 2.81
C PRO A 145 12.96 -3.51 1.28
N SER A 146 12.99 -2.33 0.65
CA SER A 146 13.09 -2.19 -0.82
C SER A 146 14.49 -2.42 -1.39
N ARG A 147 15.48 -2.69 -0.54
CA ARG A 147 16.87 -2.93 -0.94
C ARG A 147 17.16 -4.41 -1.19
N LEU A 148 16.16 -5.14 -1.68
CA LEU A 148 16.23 -6.56 -2.01
C LEU A 148 15.83 -6.80 -3.47
N PRO A 149 16.55 -6.22 -4.46
CA PRO A 149 16.13 -6.21 -5.86
C PRO A 149 15.89 -7.62 -6.43
N HIS A 150 16.75 -8.58 -6.12
CA HIS A 150 16.60 -9.97 -6.58
C HIS A 150 15.35 -10.65 -6.00
N ILE A 151 14.99 -10.36 -4.75
CA ILE A 151 13.78 -10.90 -4.12
C ILE A 151 12.54 -10.27 -4.73
N ILE A 152 12.54 -8.93 -4.90
CA ILE A 152 11.45 -8.19 -5.53
C ILE A 152 11.20 -8.73 -6.94
N GLN A 153 12.27 -8.90 -7.74
CA GLN A 153 12.19 -9.48 -9.07
C GLN A 153 11.58 -10.87 -9.04
N SER A 154 12.15 -11.78 -8.25
CA SER A 154 11.70 -13.16 -8.18
C SER A 154 10.23 -13.28 -7.77
N LEU A 155 9.80 -12.50 -6.76
CA LEU A 155 8.41 -12.50 -6.31
C LEU A 155 7.48 -11.90 -7.36
N SER A 156 7.87 -10.80 -8.02
CA SER A 156 7.06 -10.16 -9.05
C SER A 156 6.84 -11.06 -10.29
N GLU A 157 7.79 -11.96 -10.58
CA GLU A 157 7.69 -12.91 -11.69
C GLU A 157 6.81 -14.13 -11.34
N LYS A 158 6.86 -14.57 -10.08
CA LYS A 158 6.18 -15.78 -9.61
C LYS A 158 4.75 -15.54 -9.10
N LEU A 159 4.47 -14.35 -8.56
CA LEU A 159 3.17 -14.02 -7.98
C LEU A 159 2.21 -13.45 -9.03
N LEU A 160 0.92 -13.80 -8.90
CA LEU A 160 -0.15 -13.16 -9.66
C LEU A 160 -0.61 -11.84 -9.03
N VAL A 161 -0.38 -11.68 -7.73
CA VAL A 161 -0.73 -10.50 -6.95
C VAL A 161 0.39 -9.45 -7.11
N PRO A 162 0.05 -8.15 -7.33
CA PRO A 162 1.05 -7.09 -7.43
C PRO A 162 1.95 -6.98 -6.20
N VAL A 163 3.26 -6.92 -6.44
CA VAL A 163 4.27 -6.64 -5.43
C VAL A 163 4.55 -5.14 -5.40
N ILE A 164 4.38 -4.52 -4.24
CA ILE A 164 4.92 -3.19 -3.93
C ILE A 164 6.05 -3.32 -2.93
N THR A 165 6.87 -2.28 -2.77
CA THR A 165 7.99 -2.35 -1.83
C THR A 165 8.33 -1.02 -1.21
N GLY A 166 8.87 -1.04 0.00
CA GLY A 166 9.33 0.18 0.67
C GLY A 166 10.26 -0.10 1.83
N GLY A 167 10.65 0.97 2.52
CA GLY A 167 11.63 0.92 3.61
C GLY A 167 13.06 0.86 3.07
N LEU A 168 13.96 1.60 3.74
CA LEU A 168 15.33 1.83 3.26
C LEU A 168 15.40 2.46 1.85
N LEU A 169 14.36 3.20 1.48
CA LEU A 169 14.24 3.90 0.20
C LEU A 169 14.53 5.39 0.40
N THR A 170 15.82 5.72 0.35
CA THR A 170 16.37 7.07 0.59
C THR A 170 16.56 7.89 -0.69
N GLU A 171 16.91 7.26 -1.79
CA GLU A 171 17.32 7.90 -3.04
C GLU A 171 16.35 7.55 -4.19
N ARG A 172 16.38 8.35 -5.25
CA ARG A 172 15.54 8.16 -6.44
C ARG A 172 15.87 6.84 -7.13
N GLU A 173 17.16 6.54 -7.21
CA GLU A 173 17.76 5.37 -7.83
C GLU A 173 17.26 4.08 -7.15
N HIS A 174 17.07 4.10 -5.83
CA HIS A 174 16.49 2.98 -5.09
C HIS A 174 15.04 2.70 -5.51
N ALA A 175 14.26 3.76 -5.79
CA ALA A 175 12.92 3.60 -6.33
C ALA A 175 12.95 3.03 -7.74
N GLU A 176 13.77 3.60 -8.61
CA GLU A 176 13.89 3.19 -10.01
C GLU A 176 14.34 1.73 -10.14
N GLU A 177 15.31 1.30 -9.33
CA GLU A 177 15.76 -0.09 -9.26
C GLU A 177 14.60 -1.02 -8.87
N SER A 178 13.91 -0.71 -7.77
CA SER A 178 12.75 -1.51 -7.31
C SER A 178 11.68 -1.64 -8.38
N LEU A 179 11.35 -0.52 -9.04
CA LEU A 179 10.38 -0.45 -10.13
C LEU A 179 10.86 -1.18 -11.40
N SER A 180 12.17 -1.27 -11.64
CA SER A 180 12.76 -2.02 -12.75
C SER A 180 12.76 -3.53 -12.50
N CYS A 181 12.88 -3.93 -11.23
CA CYS A 181 12.74 -5.31 -10.76
C CYS A 181 11.28 -5.76 -10.66
N GLY A 182 10.33 -5.10 -11.31
CA GLY A 182 8.94 -5.55 -11.40
C GLY A 182 8.02 -5.10 -10.26
N ALA A 183 8.49 -4.28 -9.32
CA ALA A 183 7.57 -3.66 -8.35
C ALA A 183 6.52 -2.80 -9.08
N ALA A 184 5.26 -3.01 -8.69
CA ALA A 184 4.11 -2.25 -9.17
C ALA A 184 4.21 -0.78 -8.75
N ALA A 185 4.60 -0.53 -7.51
CA ALA A 185 4.89 0.79 -6.95
C ALA A 185 5.87 0.69 -5.77
N VAL A 186 6.43 1.84 -5.42
CA VAL A 186 7.23 1.99 -4.19
C VAL A 186 6.46 2.75 -3.12
N THR A 187 6.64 2.36 -1.86
CA THR A 187 6.13 3.04 -0.68
C THR A 187 7.29 3.73 0.04
N THR A 188 7.13 5.01 0.38
CA THR A 188 8.20 5.74 1.08
C THR A 188 7.65 6.86 1.94
N SER A 189 8.32 7.15 3.06
CA SER A 189 8.08 8.36 3.85
C SER A 189 8.94 9.53 3.40
N ASN A 190 9.82 9.33 2.42
CA ASN A 190 10.66 10.39 1.87
C ASN A 190 9.85 11.31 0.94
N THR A 191 9.52 12.50 1.43
CA THR A 191 8.75 13.50 0.68
C THR A 191 9.46 14.05 -0.55
N GLY A 192 10.79 13.93 -0.65
CA GLY A 192 11.54 14.26 -1.86
C GLY A 192 11.11 13.35 -3.01
N ILE A 193 11.03 12.06 -2.74
CA ILE A 193 10.68 11.04 -3.74
C ILE A 193 9.22 11.16 -4.17
N TRP A 194 8.32 11.63 -3.31
CA TRP A 194 6.93 11.91 -3.68
C TRP A 194 6.81 12.95 -4.81
N LYS A 195 7.79 13.85 -4.92
CA LYS A 195 7.81 14.93 -5.91
C LYS A 195 8.41 14.49 -7.26
N GLU A 196 9.18 13.40 -7.26
CA GLU A 196 9.85 12.89 -8.44
C GLU A 196 8.85 12.32 -9.45
N ASP A 197 9.16 12.51 -10.73
CA ASP A 197 8.45 11.80 -11.79
C ASP A 197 9.11 10.43 -12.00
N LEU A 198 8.35 9.37 -11.70
CA LEU A 198 8.75 7.97 -11.89
C LEU A 198 7.76 7.25 -12.82
N SER A 199 7.01 8.02 -13.61
CA SER A 199 6.07 7.46 -14.58
C SER A 199 6.83 6.64 -15.65
N ARG A 200 6.11 5.72 -16.30
CA ARG A 200 6.70 4.80 -17.28
C ARG A 200 7.20 5.57 -18.51
N ASN A 201 8.49 5.89 -18.54
CA ASN A 201 9.20 6.17 -19.79
C ASN A 201 9.51 4.84 -20.50
N GLY A 202 8.52 4.31 -21.24
CA GLY A 202 8.74 3.29 -22.28
C GLY A 202 9.12 1.86 -21.86
N ARG A 203 9.25 1.54 -20.56
CA ARG A 203 9.58 0.17 -20.09
C ARG A 203 8.33 -0.57 -19.57
N LYS A 204 7.89 -1.60 -20.32
CA LYS A 204 6.93 -2.63 -19.86
C LYS A 204 7.66 -3.53 -18.84
N ASN A 205 7.03 -3.85 -17.70
CA ASN A 205 7.32 -5.03 -16.83
C ASN A 205 6.65 -4.96 -15.43
N ALA A 206 5.35 -4.66 -15.33
CA ALA A 206 4.60 -4.94 -14.10
C ALA A 206 3.20 -5.43 -14.49
N ARG A 207 2.83 -6.62 -14.03
CA ARG A 207 1.49 -7.20 -14.23
C ARG A 207 0.55 -6.60 -13.18
N MET A 208 -0.43 -5.82 -13.62
CA MET A 208 -1.60 -5.51 -12.81
C MET A 208 -2.69 -6.52 -13.11
N PRO A 209 -3.44 -7.00 -12.11
CA PRO A 209 -4.62 -7.81 -12.35
C PRO A 209 -5.66 -6.95 -13.10
N VAL A 210 -6.20 -7.53 -14.18
CA VAL A 210 -7.33 -6.99 -14.96
C VAL A 210 -8.63 -7.27 -14.21
#